data_AF-A0A523H4L2-F1
#
_entry.id   AF-A0A523H4L2-F1
#
_cell.length_a   1.000
_cell.length_b   1.000
_cell.length_c   1.000
_cell.angle_alpha   90.00
_cell.angle_beta   90.00
_cell.angle_gamma   90.00
#
_symmetry.space_group_name_H-M   'P 1'
#
loop_
_entity.id
_entity.type
_entity.pdbx_description
1 polymer ?
#
loop_
_entity_poly.entity_id
_entity_poly.type
_entity_poly.pdbx_seq_one_letter_code
_entity_poly.pdbx_strand_id
1 'polypeptide(L)'
;MKDYKIAKKHIEVTVGESVRIIRELQEMSQNDLARATGIPQSTISAIENDRVNLGVGRAKQLAIALKCHPAVLVFPGWDIRHENAA
;
A
#
# COMPACT_ATOMS: atom_id res chain seq x y z
N MET A 1 7.37 10.56 -28.92
CA MET A 1 6.11 10.13 -28.28
C MET A 1 5.04 9.66 -29.29
N LYS A 2 5.35 9.31 -30.55
CA LYS A 2 4.32 8.91 -31.52
C LYS A 2 3.75 7.49 -31.29
N ASP A 3 4.47 6.65 -30.53
CA ASP A 3 4.09 5.23 -30.33
C ASP A 3 3.79 4.88 -28.86
N TYR A 4 3.56 5.88 -27.99
CA TYR A 4 3.18 5.62 -26.60
C TYR A 4 1.78 5.02 -26.55
N LYS A 5 1.67 3.79 -26.03
CA LYS A 5 0.41 3.14 -25.68
C LYS A 5 0.34 2.95 -24.18
N ILE A 6 -0.72 3.46 -23.57
CA ILE A 6 -1.01 3.25 -22.15
C ILE A 6 -1.16 1.74 -21.91
N ALA A 7 -0.51 1.24 -20.86
CA ALA A 7 -0.68 -0.15 -20.44
C ALA A 7 -2.12 -0.41 -19.98
N LYS A 8 -2.68 -1.57 -20.34
CA LYS A 8 -4.02 -1.95 -19.90
C LYS A 8 -4.00 -2.23 -18.39
N LYS A 9 -4.84 -1.54 -17.61
CA LYS A 9 -5.08 -1.88 -16.21
C LYS A 9 -5.87 -3.20 -16.15
N HIS A 10 -5.34 -4.20 -15.48
CA HIS A 10 -5.96 -5.54 -15.39
C HIS A 10 -6.77 -5.73 -14.11
N ILE A 11 -6.31 -5.14 -13.00
CA ILE A 11 -6.97 -5.19 -11.69
C ILE A 11 -6.91 -3.81 -11.04
N GLU A 12 -7.91 -3.49 -10.24
CA GLU A 12 -7.80 -2.43 -9.24
C GLU A 12 -7.07 -2.99 -8.03
N VAL A 13 -6.29 -2.14 -7.37
CA VAL A 13 -5.54 -2.49 -6.16
C VAL A 13 -5.92 -1.48 -5.11
N THR A 14 -6.47 -1.94 -3.99
CA THR A 14 -6.79 -1.07 -2.85
C THR A 14 -5.53 -0.66 -2.09
N VAL A 15 -5.67 0.32 -1.20
CA VAL A 15 -4.58 0.71 -0.30
C VAL A 15 -4.18 -0.46 0.62
N GLY A 16 -5.15 -1.21 1.15
CA GLY A 16 -4.90 -2.39 1.96
C GLY A 16 -4.17 -3.50 1.20
N GLU A 17 -4.60 -3.76 -0.04
CA GLU A 17 -3.92 -4.72 -0.92
C GLU A 17 -2.49 -4.28 -1.25
N SER A 18 -2.26 -2.99 -1.50
CA SER A 18 -0.91 -2.46 -1.72
C SER A 18 0.02 -2.75 -0.55
N VAL A 19 -0.43 -2.51 0.69
CA VAL A 19 0.34 -2.85 1.90
C VAL A 19 0.63 -4.35 1.97
N ARG A 20 -0.36 -5.19 1.70
CA ARG A 20 -0.19 -6.66 1.70
C ARG A 20 0.82 -7.11 0.66
N ILE A 21 0.68 -6.64 -0.59
CA ILE A 21 1.57 -6.99 -1.70
C ILE A 21 3.00 -6.62 -1.37
N ILE A 22 3.24 -5.39 -0.92
CA ILE A 22 4.59 -4.95 -0.57
C ILE A 22 5.13 -5.75 0.63
N ARG A 23 4.32 -6.03 1.66
CA ARG A 23 4.73 -6.87 2.81
C ARG A 23 5.16 -8.27 2.36
N GLU A 24 4.39 -8.91 1.50
CA GLU A 24 4.68 -10.27 1.04
C GLU A 24 5.89 -10.30 0.10
N LEU A 25 6.10 -9.26 -0.71
CA LEU A 25 7.33 -9.07 -1.49
C LEU A 25 8.58 -8.89 -0.62
N GLN A 26 8.41 -8.41 0.63
CA GLN A 26 9.49 -8.36 1.63
C GLN A 26 9.59 -9.65 2.46
N GLU A 27 8.84 -10.71 2.11
CA GLU A 27 8.80 -11.99 2.82
C GLU A 27 8.41 -11.86 4.32
N MET A 28 7.65 -10.82 4.66
CA MET A 28 7.24 -10.55 6.04
C MET A 28 5.85 -11.13 6.31
N SER A 29 5.63 -11.77 7.45
CA SER A 29 4.28 -12.00 7.99
C SER A 29 3.70 -10.70 8.58
N GLN A 30 2.39 -10.66 8.82
CA GLN A 30 1.78 -9.52 9.52
C GLN A 30 2.37 -9.32 10.93
N ASN A 31 2.77 -10.41 11.60
CA ASN A 31 3.45 -10.35 12.89
C ASN A 31 4.87 -9.76 12.77
N ASP A 32 5.58 -10.05 11.69
CA ASP A 32 6.92 -9.48 11.46
C ASP A 32 6.81 -7.97 11.22
N LEU A 33 5.84 -7.55 10.42
CA LEU A 33 5.56 -6.14 10.18
C LEU A 33 5.09 -5.43 11.45
N ALA A 34 4.29 -6.11 12.29
CA ALA A 34 3.89 -5.59 13.59
C ALA A 34 5.09 -5.32 14.49
N ARG A 35 6.04 -6.26 14.58
CA ARG A 35 7.27 -6.08 15.36
C ARG A 35 8.16 -4.98 14.79
N ALA A 36 8.30 -4.90 13.47
CA ALA A 36 9.16 -3.90 12.82
C ALA A 36 8.60 -2.48 12.95
N THR A 37 7.28 -2.32 13.02
CA THR A 37 6.63 -1.01 13.03
C THR A 37 6.20 -0.58 14.43
N GLY A 38 5.94 -1.53 15.34
CA GLY A 38 5.25 -1.26 16.60
C GLY A 38 3.73 -1.07 16.44
N ILE A 39 3.18 -1.29 15.24
CA ILE A 39 1.73 -1.28 15.00
C ILE A 39 1.17 -2.66 15.40
N PRO A 40 0.06 -2.74 16.16
CA PRO A 40 -0.54 -4.03 16.49
C PRO A 40 -0.86 -4.84 15.23
N GLN A 41 -0.58 -6.15 15.24
CA GLN A 41 -0.87 -7.03 14.10
C GLN A 41 -2.35 -6.97 13.69
N SER A 42 -3.28 -6.86 14.64
CA SER A 42 -4.71 -6.68 14.38
C SER A 42 -5.01 -5.40 13.59
N THR A 43 -4.25 -4.33 13.83
CA THR A 43 -4.36 -3.07 13.08
C THR A 43 -3.79 -3.22 11.67
N ILE A 44 -2.67 -3.93 11.51
CA ILE A 44 -2.11 -4.27 10.19
C ILE A 44 -3.12 -5.10 9.39
N SER A 45 -3.72 -6.12 10.01
CA SER A 45 -4.78 -6.92 9.38
C SER A 45 -5.99 -6.07 9.00
N ALA A 46 -6.42 -5.13 9.86
CA ALA A 46 -7.53 -4.23 9.53
C ALA A 46 -7.20 -3.30 8.36
N ILE A 47 -5.96 -2.82 8.25
CA ILE A 47 -5.49 -2.02 7.11
C ILE A 47 -5.47 -2.88 5.84
N GLU A 48 -4.88 -4.07 5.88
CA GLU A 48 -4.75 -4.98 4.74
C GLU A 48 -6.07 -5.57 4.24
N ASN A 49 -7.17 -5.37 4.97
CA ASN A 49 -8.52 -5.76 4.56
C ASN A 49 -9.44 -4.53 4.42
N ASP A 50 -8.86 -3.33 4.28
CA ASP A 50 -9.55 -2.06 4.06
C ASP A 50 -10.63 -1.72 5.11
N ARG A 51 -10.52 -2.29 6.31
CA ARG A 51 -11.42 -2.00 7.45
C ARG A 51 -11.05 -0.73 8.19
N VAL A 52 -9.82 -0.26 8.01
CA VAL A 52 -9.30 0.98 8.61
C VAL A 52 -8.52 1.75 7.55
N ASN A 53 -8.83 3.04 7.41
CA ASN A 53 -8.10 3.91 6.50
C ASN A 53 -6.63 4.07 6.92
N LEU A 54 -5.73 3.93 5.94
CA LEU A 54 -4.31 4.17 6.13
C LEU A 54 -4.02 5.67 6.11
N GLY A 55 -4.01 6.30 7.30
CA GLY A 55 -3.60 7.69 7.44
C GLY A 55 -2.11 7.91 7.16
N VAL A 56 -1.73 9.14 6.77
CA VAL A 56 -0.36 9.53 6.38
C VAL A 56 0.70 9.15 7.43
N GLY A 57 0.38 9.29 8.72
CA GLY A 57 1.30 8.92 9.80
C GLY A 57 1.67 7.43 9.79
N ARG A 58 0.66 6.56 9.70
CA ARG A 58 0.87 5.11 9.59
C ARG A 58 1.50 4.73 8.25
N ALA A 59 1.14 5.41 7.16
CA ALA A 59 1.76 5.18 5.86
C ALA A 59 3.28 5.40 5.91
N LYS A 60 3.75 6.47 6.56
CA LYS A 60 5.19 6.73 6.76
C LYS A 60 5.87 5.62 7.58
N GLN A 61 5.22 5.19 8.66
CA GLN A 61 5.76 4.14 9.54
C GLN A 61 5.87 2.78 8.83
N LEU A 62 4.83 2.38 8.11
CA LEU A 62 4.83 1.17 7.29
C LEU A 62 5.87 1.25 6.17
N ALA A 63 5.96 2.38 5.48
CA ALA A 63 6.88 2.57 4.36
C ALA A 63 8.35 2.44 4.77
N ILE A 64 8.72 2.90 5.97
CA ILE A 64 10.07 2.71 6.52
C ILE A 64 10.35 1.22 6.73
N ALA A 65 9.45 0.48 7.38
CA ALA A 65 9.63 -0.95 7.64
C ALA A 65 9.64 -1.79 6.35
N LEU A 66 8.82 -1.40 5.37
CA LEU A 66 8.68 -2.03 4.06
C LEU A 66 9.70 -1.53 3.02
N LYS A 67 10.60 -0.61 3.40
CA LYS A 67 11.65 -0.05 2.55
C LYS A 67 11.13 0.53 1.23
N CYS A 68 9.98 1.19 1.27
CA CYS A 68 9.37 1.82 0.11
C CYS A 68 9.07 3.30 0.38
N HIS A 69 8.73 4.04 -0.67
CA HIS A 69 8.23 5.40 -0.52
C HIS A 69 6.74 5.36 -0.10
N PRO A 70 6.26 6.19 0.84
CA PRO A 70 4.88 6.13 1.33
C PRO A 70 3.81 6.20 0.23
N ALA A 71 4.09 6.95 -0.85
CA ALA A 71 3.20 7.06 -2.00
C ALA A 71 2.89 5.70 -2.67
N VAL A 72 3.80 4.74 -2.60
CA VAL A 72 3.58 3.38 -3.15
C VAL A 72 2.43 2.69 -2.42
N LEU A 73 2.28 2.95 -1.11
CA LEU A 73 1.24 2.33 -0.29
C LEU A 73 -0.12 3.00 -0.47
N VAL A 74 -0.15 4.35 -0.48
CA VAL A 74 -1.41 5.12 -0.44
C VAL A 74 -1.95 5.51 -1.82
N PHE A 75 -1.18 5.31 -2.90
CA PHE A 75 -1.58 5.65 -4.27
C PHE A 75 -1.38 4.50 -5.28
N PRO A 76 -1.86 3.28 -5.01
CA PRO A 76 -1.63 2.11 -5.88
C PRO A 76 -2.28 2.21 -7.27
N GLY A 77 -3.19 3.16 -7.49
CA GLY A 77 -3.90 3.35 -8.76
C GLY A 77 -4.06 4.81 -9.19
N TRP A 78 -3.16 5.71 -8.77
CA TRP A 78 -3.27 7.15 -9.08
C TRP A 78 -3.29 7.45 -10.58
N ASP A 79 -4.37 8.08 -11.03
CA ASP A 79 -4.53 8.62 -12.39
C ASP A 79 -4.71 10.14 -12.30
N ILE A 80 -3.78 10.92 -12.84
CA ILE A 80 -3.82 12.39 -12.80
C ILE A 80 -5.09 12.96 -13.46
N ARG A 81 -5.74 12.19 -14.35
CA ARG A 81 -6.97 12.60 -15.05
C ARG A 81 -8.24 12.29 -14.26
N HIS A 82 -8.15 11.47 -13.22
CA HIS A 82 -9.24 11.12 -12.33
C HIS A 82 -8.78 11.41 -10.89
N GLU A 83 -9.19 12.55 -10.32
CA GLU A 83 -8.81 13.01 -8.97
C GLU A 83 -9.18 12.06 -7.82
N ASN A 84 -9.77 10.90 -8.10
CA ASN A 84 -10.07 9.89 -7.10
C ASN A 84 -8.78 9.14 -6.73
N ALA A 85 -8.10 9.63 -5.69
CA ALA A 85 -7.28 8.77 -4.85
C ALA A 85 -8.16 8.09 -3.79
N ALA A 86 -8.07 6.77 -3.75
CA ALA A 86 -8.75 5.83 -2.85
C ALA A 86 -10.14 5.38 -3.29
#